data_AF-A0A0V1L608-F1
#
_entry.id   AF-A0A0V1L608-F1
#
_cell.length_a   1.000
_cell.length_b   1.000
_cell.length_c   1.000
_cell.angle_alpha   90.00
_cell.angle_beta   90.00
_cell.angle_gamma   90.00
#
_symmetry.space_group_name_H-M   'P 1'
#
loop_
_entity.id
_entity.type
_entity.pdbx_description
1 polymer ?
#
loop_
_entity_poly.entity_id
_entity_poly.type
_entity_poly.pdbx_seq_one_letter_code
_entity_poly.pdbx_strand_id
1 'polypeptide(L)'
;MMNFPNNSFLKMVCYFGFNRNLILLKILYFCIQLPAEMVLPNDFPLPSDEELTVTQELNISSPALRAAAYHMGKYCDTQSKEFILCRNETEDPRKCLKEGKEVTACGVKFLQLVKKMCLEEFNKYMHCIDHGSAEMLLVHCRSSQRVFDRCMFEKLNMERPPLGYFSRPRIHVTNRPAPVNNDFPDYKKEASKIINELPEDYPTREEHKCYYEPHNNPFM
;
A
#
# COMPACT_ATOMS: atom_id res chain seq x y z
N MET A 1 -11.90 16.61 41.15
CA MET A 1 -12.19 18.02 40.83
C MET A 1 -10.85 18.75 40.83
N MET A 2 -10.29 19.31 39.76
CA MET A 2 -10.83 19.81 38.50
C MET A 2 -9.79 19.67 37.38
N ASN A 3 -10.31 19.69 36.16
CA ASN A 3 -9.67 19.58 34.85
C ASN A 3 -8.55 20.61 34.59
N PHE A 4 -7.57 20.23 33.78
CA PHE A 4 -6.75 21.15 33.01
C PHE A 4 -6.95 20.89 31.50
N PRO A 5 -7.58 21.82 30.76
CA PRO A 5 -7.48 21.88 29.31
C PRO A 5 -6.54 23.01 28.85
N ASN A 6 -6.20 22.94 27.56
CA ASN A 6 -5.76 24.00 26.65
C ASN A 6 -4.25 24.19 26.38
N ASN A 7 -3.84 23.62 25.23
CA ASN A 7 -3.23 24.32 24.09
C ASN A 7 -2.58 25.68 24.36
N SER A 8 -1.27 25.77 24.12
CA SER A 8 -0.59 27.02 23.78
C SER A 8 0.66 26.72 22.96
N PHE A 9 0.49 26.85 21.64
CA PHE A 9 1.53 26.91 20.62
C PHE A 9 2.71 27.79 21.04
N LEU A 10 3.93 27.25 20.94
CA LEU A 10 5.16 28.04 20.90
C LEU A 10 5.15 28.93 19.64
N LYS A 11 4.82 30.21 19.82
CA LYS A 11 5.09 31.26 18.83
C LYS A 11 6.58 31.57 18.86
N MET A 12 7.30 31.06 17.86
CA MET A 12 8.66 31.48 17.56
C MET A 12 8.60 32.91 16.99
N VAL A 13 9.13 33.85 17.75
CA VAL A 13 9.27 35.27 17.39
C VAL A 13 10.40 35.40 16.37
N CYS A 14 10.07 35.73 15.12
CA CYS A 14 11.03 36.27 14.15
C CYS A 14 10.69 37.75 13.91
N TYR A 15 11.39 38.64 14.60
CA TYR A 15 11.46 40.05 14.22
C TYR A 15 12.39 40.17 13.00
N PHE A 16 11.84 40.53 11.84
CA PHE A 16 12.60 41.18 10.77
C PHE A 16 11.77 42.35 10.24
N GLY A 17 12.15 43.56 10.66
CA GLY A 17 11.63 44.79 10.08
C GLY A 17 12.35 45.06 8.77
N PHE A 18 11.59 45.19 7.67
CA PHE A 18 11.99 46.03 6.54
C PHE A 18 10.74 46.44 5.75
N ASN A 19 10.47 47.73 5.76
CA ASN A 19 9.36 48.37 5.08
C ASN A 19 9.80 48.75 3.67
N ARG A 20 9.17 48.19 2.63
CA ARG A 20 8.88 48.88 1.35
C ARG A 20 8.07 47.99 0.41
N ASN A 21 6.98 48.58 -0.08
CA ASN A 21 6.25 48.28 -1.31
C ASN A 21 5.34 47.04 -1.33
N LEU A 22 4.04 47.34 -1.20
CA LEU A 22 2.90 46.66 -1.83
C LEU A 22 3.33 45.84 -3.06
N ILE A 23 3.25 44.52 -2.96
CA ILE A 23 3.08 43.50 -4.04
C ILE A 23 3.28 42.09 -3.43
N LEU A 24 3.92 41.96 -2.26
CA LEU A 24 4.19 40.68 -1.57
C LEU A 24 3.03 40.09 -0.74
N LEU A 25 1.81 40.63 -0.82
CA LEU A 25 0.66 40.09 -0.07
C LEU A 25 -0.08 38.95 -0.78
N LYS A 26 0.20 38.70 -2.07
CA LYS A 26 -0.45 37.60 -2.82
C LYS A 26 0.28 36.26 -2.76
N ILE A 27 1.53 36.21 -2.31
CA ILE A 27 2.33 34.97 -2.28
C ILE A 27 2.29 34.29 -0.90
N LEU A 28 2.05 35.05 0.17
CA LEU A 28 1.94 34.52 1.53
C LEU A 28 0.60 33.83 1.85
N TYR A 29 -0.43 34.01 1.02
CA TYR A 29 -1.74 33.37 1.23
C TYR A 29 -1.86 31.96 0.65
N PHE A 30 -0.91 31.52 -0.19
CA PHE A 30 -0.95 30.20 -0.81
C PHE A 30 -0.17 29.13 -0.03
N CYS A 31 0.49 29.50 1.07
CA CYS A 31 1.37 28.62 1.85
C CYS A 31 0.77 28.12 3.17
N ILE A 32 -0.52 28.40 3.45
CA ILE A 32 -1.18 28.02 4.72
C ILE A 32 -2.11 26.78 4.56
N GLN A 33 -2.35 26.30 3.34
CA GLN A 33 -3.07 25.04 3.16
C GLN A 33 -2.12 23.86 3.15
N LEU A 34 -1.90 23.28 4.34
CA LEU A 34 -1.88 21.85 4.65
C LEU A 34 -1.70 21.70 6.18
N PRO A 35 -2.28 20.69 6.85
CA PRO A 35 -2.99 19.54 6.30
C PRO A 35 -4.50 19.61 6.58
N ALA A 36 -5.28 18.89 5.77
CA ALA A 36 -6.59 18.42 6.22
C ALA A 36 -6.36 17.62 7.50
N GLU A 37 -6.74 18.19 8.63
CA GLU A 37 -6.90 17.46 9.87
C GLU A 37 -7.96 16.39 9.57
N MET A 38 -7.55 15.11 9.53
CA MET A 38 -8.47 13.99 9.41
C MET A 38 -9.25 13.89 10.73
N VAL A 39 -10.19 14.81 10.94
CA VAL A 39 -11.11 14.77 12.08
C VAL A 39 -12.09 13.65 11.78
N LEU A 40 -11.75 12.45 12.23
CA LEU A 40 -12.68 11.33 12.22
C LEU A 40 -13.90 11.73 13.07
N PRO A 41 -15.12 11.71 12.51
CA PRO A 41 -16.31 11.87 13.33
C PRO A 41 -16.34 10.74 14.37
N ASN A 42 -16.74 11.06 15.61
CA ASN A 42 -16.70 10.14 16.75
C ASN A 42 -17.48 8.82 16.52
N ASP A 43 -18.38 8.78 15.54
CA ASP A 43 -19.26 7.65 15.25
C ASP A 43 -18.68 6.63 14.25
N PHE A 44 -17.44 6.79 13.80
CA PHE A 44 -16.84 5.84 12.85
C PHE A 44 -16.43 4.52 13.55
N PRO A 45 -16.94 3.35 13.13
CA PRO A 45 -16.81 2.10 13.89
C PRO A 45 -15.38 1.55 13.86
N LEU A 46 -14.57 1.91 14.86
CA LEU A 46 -13.20 1.40 15.03
C LEU A 46 -13.23 -0.04 15.59
N PRO A 47 -12.29 -0.90 15.15
CA PRO A 47 -12.09 -2.21 15.78
C PRO A 47 -11.66 -2.02 17.24
N SER A 48 -11.89 -3.05 18.07
CA SER A 48 -11.46 -3.02 19.47
C SER A 48 -9.93 -3.07 19.59
N ASP A 49 -9.39 -2.54 20.69
CA ASP A 49 -7.94 -2.56 20.95
C ASP A 49 -7.38 -3.99 20.99
N GLU A 50 -8.17 -4.96 21.46
CA GLU A 50 -7.80 -6.38 21.48
C GLU A 50 -7.54 -6.94 20.07
N GLU A 51 -8.32 -6.51 19.07
CA GLU A 51 -8.11 -6.91 17.69
C GLU A 51 -6.84 -6.28 17.10
N LEU A 52 -6.44 -5.10 17.58
CA LEU A 52 -5.21 -4.44 17.16
C LEU A 52 -3.96 -5.04 17.80
N THR A 53 -4.09 -5.66 18.98
CA THR A 53 -2.94 -6.31 19.63
C THR A 53 -2.43 -7.50 18.79
N VAL A 54 -1.22 -7.35 18.27
CA VAL A 54 -0.47 -8.42 17.62
C VAL A 54 0.43 -9.07 18.68
N THR A 55 0.46 -10.41 18.73
CA THR A 55 1.21 -11.15 19.75
C THR A 55 2.71 -10.85 19.77
N GLN A 56 3.30 -10.51 18.62
CA GLN A 56 4.70 -10.14 18.51
C GLN A 56 4.93 -9.15 17.37
N GLU A 57 5.41 -7.95 17.72
CA GLU A 57 5.82 -6.93 16.74
C GLU A 57 7.26 -7.12 16.27
N LEU A 58 7.57 -6.50 15.13
CA LEU A 58 8.89 -6.51 14.52
C LEU A 58 9.75 -5.36 15.08
N ASN A 59 10.32 -5.59 16.26
CA ASN A 59 11.19 -4.63 16.94
C ASN A 59 12.62 -4.66 16.38
N ILE A 60 12.78 -4.30 15.09
CA ILE A 60 14.09 -4.23 14.43
C ILE A 60 14.28 -2.89 13.72
N SER A 61 15.54 -2.51 13.53
CA SER A 61 15.90 -1.26 12.88
C SER A 61 15.66 -1.30 11.36
N SER A 62 15.49 -0.14 10.75
CA SER A 62 15.33 0.00 9.30
C SER A 62 16.45 -0.63 8.45
N PRO A 63 17.76 -0.56 8.79
CA PRO A 63 18.79 -1.26 8.01
C PRO A 63 18.63 -2.78 8.06
N ALA A 64 18.16 -3.34 9.18
CA ALA A 64 17.92 -4.78 9.31
C ALA A 64 16.76 -5.23 8.39
N LEU A 65 15.67 -4.46 8.34
CA LEU A 65 14.56 -4.73 7.42
C LEU A 65 15.00 -4.63 5.96
N ARG A 66 15.81 -3.62 5.61
CA ARG A 66 16.35 -3.47 4.26
C ARG A 66 17.29 -4.61 3.87
N ALA A 67 18.12 -5.07 4.80
CA ALA A 67 19.00 -6.22 4.60
C ALA A 67 18.19 -7.51 4.31
N ALA A 68 17.13 -7.74 5.08
CA ALA A 68 16.28 -8.92 4.96
C ALA A 68 15.31 -8.88 3.77
N ALA A 69 15.01 -7.70 3.21
CA ALA A 69 13.88 -7.46 2.31
C ALA A 69 13.72 -8.47 1.16
N TYR A 70 14.79 -8.82 0.45
CA TYR A 70 14.70 -9.73 -0.70
C TYR A 70 14.34 -11.17 -0.30
N HIS A 71 14.98 -11.68 0.75
CA HIS A 71 14.76 -13.05 1.23
C HIS A 71 13.44 -13.15 1.99
N MET A 72 13.14 -12.17 2.85
CA MET A 72 11.87 -12.09 3.57
C MET A 72 10.70 -11.94 2.61
N GLY A 73 10.84 -11.13 1.56
CA GLY A 73 9.83 -10.96 0.53
C GLY A 73 9.56 -12.24 -0.27
N LYS A 74 10.59 -13.07 -0.51
CA LYS A 74 10.43 -14.38 -1.16
C LYS A 74 9.77 -15.40 -0.22
N TYR A 75 10.16 -15.39 1.06
CA TYR A 75 9.64 -16.32 2.07
C TYR A 75 8.17 -16.03 2.43
N CYS A 76 7.82 -14.75 2.63
CA CYS A 76 6.48 -14.30 3.01
C CYS A 76 5.63 -13.83 1.82
N ASP A 77 5.95 -14.31 0.62
CA ASP A 77 5.33 -13.83 -0.63
C ASP A 77 3.83 -14.13 -0.70
N THR A 78 3.41 -15.31 -0.23
CA THR A 78 1.99 -15.73 -0.23
C THR A 78 1.16 -14.86 0.70
N GLN A 79 1.63 -14.69 1.95
CA GLN A 79 0.90 -13.91 2.97
C GLN A 79 0.85 -12.43 2.62
N SER A 80 1.96 -11.89 2.11
CA SER A 80 2.02 -10.49 1.68
C SER A 80 1.04 -10.18 0.55
N LYS A 81 0.88 -11.12 -0.40
CA LYS A 81 -0.07 -10.96 -1.51
C LYS A 81 -1.52 -11.01 -1.04
N GLU A 82 -1.85 -11.91 -0.11
CA GLU A 82 -3.21 -12.01 0.44
C GLU A 82 -3.62 -10.68 1.07
N PHE A 83 -2.72 -10.09 1.87
CA PHE A 83 -2.92 -8.80 2.51
C PHE A 83 -3.07 -7.65 1.51
N ILE A 84 -2.17 -7.56 0.51
CA ILE A 84 -2.25 -6.51 -0.50
C ILE A 84 -3.49 -6.66 -1.38
N LEU A 85 -3.87 -7.89 -1.75
CA LEU A 85 -5.09 -8.12 -2.48
C LEU A 85 -6.29 -7.70 -1.63
N CYS A 86 -6.31 -8.03 -0.33
CA CYS A 86 -7.42 -7.67 0.57
C CYS A 86 -7.61 -6.16 0.61
N ARG A 87 -6.50 -5.46 0.79
CA ARG A 87 -6.49 -4.00 0.87
C ARG A 87 -6.93 -3.35 -0.45
N ASN A 88 -6.55 -3.92 -1.58
CA ASN A 88 -6.93 -3.41 -2.90
C ASN A 88 -8.40 -3.70 -3.25
N GLU A 89 -8.93 -4.85 -2.83
CA GLU A 89 -10.31 -5.24 -3.09
C GLU A 89 -11.31 -4.52 -2.18
N THR A 90 -11.00 -4.43 -0.88
CA THR A 90 -11.94 -3.88 0.11
C THR A 90 -11.80 -2.38 0.32
N GLU A 91 -10.65 -1.80 -0.04
CA GLU A 91 -10.25 -0.40 0.21
C GLU A 91 -10.30 0.06 1.68
N ASP A 92 -10.62 -0.87 2.61
CA ASP A 92 -10.80 -0.64 4.03
C ASP A 92 -9.73 -1.40 4.85
N PRO A 93 -8.85 -0.72 5.60
CA PRO A 93 -7.78 -1.39 6.34
C PRO A 93 -8.28 -2.29 7.50
N ARG A 94 -9.51 -2.07 7.99
CA ARG A 94 -10.09 -2.80 9.13
C ARG A 94 -10.45 -4.24 8.80
N LYS A 95 -10.92 -4.49 7.59
CA LYS A 95 -11.34 -5.83 7.14
C LYS A 95 -10.14 -6.76 6.95
N CYS A 96 -8.94 -6.20 6.77
CA CYS A 96 -7.71 -6.92 6.43
C CYS A 96 -6.74 -7.10 7.60
N LEU A 97 -7.20 -6.93 8.85
CA LEU A 97 -6.35 -7.02 10.03
C LEU A 97 -5.83 -8.44 10.27
N LYS A 98 -6.63 -9.46 9.94
CA LYS A 98 -6.25 -10.87 10.10
C LYS A 98 -5.06 -11.22 9.20
N GLU A 99 -5.13 -10.86 7.93
CA GLU A 99 -4.07 -11.06 6.93
C GLU A 99 -2.82 -10.26 7.32
N GLY A 100 -3.01 -9.05 7.87
CA GLY A 100 -1.91 -8.24 8.42
C GLY A 100 -1.17 -8.94 9.56
N LYS A 101 -1.89 -9.60 10.48
CA LYS A 101 -1.30 -10.43 11.55
C LYS A 101 -0.53 -11.62 11.00
N GLU A 102 -1.00 -12.24 9.93
CA GLU A 102 -0.33 -13.37 9.29
C GLU A 102 0.99 -12.94 8.61
N VAL A 103 1.02 -11.76 7.99
CA VAL A 103 2.24 -11.16 7.41
C VAL A 103 3.27 -10.87 8.49
N THR A 104 2.89 -10.23 9.59
CA THR A 104 3.80 -9.92 10.69
C THR A 104 4.33 -11.18 11.36
N ALA A 105 3.46 -12.18 11.60
CA ALA A 105 3.87 -13.47 12.11
C ALA A 105 4.87 -14.19 11.19
N CYS A 106 4.69 -14.09 9.86
CA CYS A 106 5.65 -14.64 8.89
C CYS A 106 7.01 -13.93 8.98
N GLY A 107 7.03 -12.60 9.06
CA GLY A 107 8.25 -11.82 9.21
C GLY A 107 9.03 -12.17 10.48
N VAL A 108 8.32 -12.32 11.61
CA VAL A 108 8.93 -12.75 12.88
C VAL A 108 9.56 -14.14 12.76
N LYS A 109 8.84 -15.10 12.18
CA LYS A 109 9.36 -16.47 11.94
C LYS A 109 10.62 -16.43 11.07
N PHE A 110 10.61 -15.64 10.00
CA PHE A 110 11.77 -15.48 9.12
C PHE A 110 12.99 -14.92 9.86
N LEU A 111 12.82 -13.85 10.63
CA LEU A 111 13.93 -13.26 11.39
C LEU A 111 14.47 -14.19 12.48
N GLN A 112 13.60 -15.00 13.10
CA GLN A 112 14.04 -16.04 14.04
C GLN A 112 14.87 -17.11 13.33
N LEU A 113 14.53 -17.49 12.09
CA LEU A 113 15.33 -18.43 11.29
C LEU A 113 16.70 -17.83 10.93
N VAL A 114 16.73 -16.58 10.47
CA VAL A 114 17.99 -15.87 10.16
C VAL A 114 18.87 -15.76 11.41
N LYS A 115 18.29 -15.42 12.56
CA LYS A 115 18.99 -15.34 13.85
C LYS A 115 19.61 -16.69 14.27
N LYS A 116 18.94 -17.82 13.97
CA LYS A 116 19.45 -19.16 14.30
C LYS A 116 20.56 -19.62 13.36
N MET A 117 20.48 -19.25 12.08
CA MET A 117 21.36 -19.81 11.05
C MET A 117 22.50 -18.88 10.63
N CYS A 118 22.24 -17.60 10.36
CA CYS A 118 23.15 -16.68 9.66
C CYS A 118 23.32 -15.34 10.38
N LEU A 119 23.36 -15.35 11.72
CA LEU A 119 23.37 -14.14 12.54
C LEU A 119 24.59 -13.25 12.27
N GLU A 120 25.78 -13.83 12.18
CA GLU A 120 27.01 -13.06 12.02
C GLU A 120 27.11 -12.39 10.65
N GLU A 121 26.76 -13.12 9.60
CA GLU A 121 26.75 -12.64 8.23
C GLU A 121 25.68 -11.56 8.04
N PHE A 122 24.51 -11.77 8.65
CA PHE A 122 23.43 -10.79 8.65
C PHE A 122 23.83 -9.49 9.35
N ASN A 123 24.45 -9.56 10.53
CA ASN A 123 24.90 -8.38 11.25
C ASN A 123 25.95 -7.61 10.46
N LYS A 124 26.94 -8.29 9.85
CA LYS A 124 27.94 -7.63 8.99
C LYS A 124 27.29 -6.89 7.81
N TYR A 125 26.26 -7.48 7.21
CA TYR A 125 25.52 -6.84 6.12
C TYR A 125 24.68 -5.65 6.60
N MET A 126 23.94 -5.82 7.69
CA MET A 126 23.15 -4.76 8.33
C MET A 126 24.02 -3.56 8.72
N HIS A 127 25.15 -3.79 9.39
CA HIS A 127 26.05 -2.71 9.81
C HIS A 127 26.62 -1.95 8.61
N CYS A 128 26.94 -2.64 7.51
CA CYS A 128 27.36 -1.96 6.30
C CYS A 128 26.26 -1.06 5.73
N ILE A 129 25.01 -1.52 5.70
CA ILE A 129 23.89 -0.71 5.18
C ILE A 129 23.68 0.53 6.03
N ASP A 130 23.79 0.38 7.35
CA ASP A 130 23.63 1.45 8.33
C ASP A 130 24.73 2.52 8.22
N HIS A 131 25.99 2.10 8.04
CA HIS A 131 27.14 3.02 7.99
C HIS A 131 27.50 3.48 6.57
N GLY A 132 27.01 2.80 5.53
CA GLY A 132 27.49 2.99 4.16
C GLY A 132 26.99 4.27 3.50
N SER A 133 25.78 4.74 3.84
CA SER A 133 25.22 5.98 3.30
C SER A 133 24.04 6.44 4.15
N ALA A 134 23.76 7.75 4.18
CA ALA A 134 22.59 8.29 4.88
C ALA A 134 21.26 7.73 4.34
N GLU A 135 21.21 7.42 3.05
CA GLU A 135 20.02 6.84 2.39
C GLU A 135 19.93 5.32 2.52
N MET A 136 20.90 4.66 3.19
CA MET A 136 20.98 3.19 3.33
C MET A 136 20.91 2.46 1.97
N LEU A 137 21.72 2.91 1.00
CA LEU A 137 21.83 2.33 -0.34
C LEU A 137 22.56 0.99 -0.33
N LEU A 138 21.97 -0.01 -0.98
CA LEU A 138 22.52 -1.37 -1.04
C LEU A 138 23.76 -1.50 -1.96
N VAL A 139 24.02 -0.50 -2.78
CA VAL A 139 25.11 -0.53 -3.79
C VAL A 139 26.48 -0.59 -3.14
N HIS A 140 26.66 0.03 -1.97
CA HIS A 140 27.94 0.05 -1.26
C HIS A 140 28.27 -1.26 -0.53
N CYS A 141 27.27 -2.12 -0.29
CA CYS A 141 27.38 -3.29 0.57
C CYS A 141 27.34 -4.62 -0.17
N ARG A 142 27.75 -4.65 -1.45
CA ARG A 142 27.72 -5.89 -2.26
C ARG A 142 28.65 -6.99 -1.74
N SER A 143 29.76 -6.64 -1.08
CA SER A 143 30.69 -7.62 -0.52
C SER A 143 30.08 -8.40 0.64
N SER A 144 29.52 -7.70 1.64
CA SER A 144 28.81 -8.30 2.77
C SER A 144 27.51 -8.98 2.34
N GLN A 145 26.82 -8.43 1.34
CA GLN A 145 25.64 -9.06 0.74
C GLN A 145 25.95 -10.46 0.18
N ARG A 146 27.05 -10.64 -0.56
CA ARG A 146 27.43 -11.96 -1.10
C ARG A 146 27.66 -13.00 0.01
N VAL A 147 28.25 -12.59 1.12
CA VAL A 147 28.50 -13.47 2.28
C VAL A 147 27.18 -13.90 2.91
N PHE A 148 26.25 -12.97 3.08
CA PHE A 148 24.92 -13.26 3.61
C PHE A 148 24.10 -14.14 2.65
N ASP A 149 24.05 -13.79 1.36
CA ASP A 149 23.33 -14.55 0.33
C ASP A 149 23.86 -16.00 0.24
N ARG A 150 25.18 -16.20 0.37
CA ARG A 150 25.78 -17.54 0.43
C ARG A 150 25.31 -18.34 1.65
N CYS A 151 25.30 -17.73 2.83
CA CYS A 151 24.82 -18.40 4.05
C CYS A 151 23.35 -18.83 3.92
N MET A 152 22.49 -17.96 3.36
CA MET A 152 21.08 -18.27 3.13
C MET A 152 20.88 -19.41 2.12
N PHE A 153 21.71 -19.47 1.09
CA PHE A 153 21.69 -20.57 0.13
C PHE A 153 22.15 -21.89 0.78
N GLU A 154 23.28 -21.90 1.48
CA GLU A 154 23.86 -23.12 2.06
C GLU A 154 23.02 -23.70 3.21
N LYS A 155 22.44 -22.85 4.08
CA LYS A 155 21.72 -23.32 5.28
C LYS A 155 20.21 -23.47 5.10
N LEU A 156 19.60 -22.63 4.26
CA LEU A 156 18.15 -22.57 4.10
C LEU A 156 17.68 -22.90 2.68
N ASN A 157 18.59 -23.20 1.75
CA ASN A 157 18.28 -23.43 0.33
C ASN A 157 17.46 -22.30 -0.29
N MET A 158 17.64 -21.07 0.20
CA MET A 158 16.92 -19.90 -0.28
C MET A 158 17.84 -19.02 -1.12
N GLU A 159 17.65 -19.09 -2.44
CA GLU A 159 18.31 -18.16 -3.36
C GLU A 159 17.61 -16.81 -3.41
N ARG A 160 18.40 -15.74 -3.51
CA ARG A 160 17.90 -14.38 -3.72
C ARG A 160 17.12 -14.31 -5.06
N PRO A 161 15.90 -13.76 -5.07
CA PRO A 161 15.14 -13.66 -6.31
C PRO A 161 15.82 -12.74 -7.33
N PRO A 162 15.70 -13.05 -8.63
CA PRO A 162 16.29 -12.23 -9.68
C PRO A 162 15.61 -10.86 -9.77
N LEU A 163 16.28 -9.93 -10.44
CA LEU A 163 15.71 -8.61 -10.76
C LEU A 163 14.38 -8.78 -11.51
N GLY A 164 13.36 -8.05 -11.08
CA GLY A 164 12.02 -8.09 -11.65
C GLY A 164 11.09 -9.17 -11.07
N TYR A 165 11.55 -10.06 -10.19
CA TYR A 165 10.67 -11.07 -9.55
C TYR A 165 9.44 -10.45 -8.87
N PHE A 166 9.64 -9.38 -8.10
CA PHE A 166 8.56 -8.68 -7.39
C PHE A 166 7.70 -7.79 -8.27
N SER A 167 8.23 -7.36 -9.42
CA SER A 167 7.53 -6.47 -10.36
C SER A 167 6.61 -7.23 -11.32
N ARG A 168 6.72 -8.56 -11.37
CA ARG A 168 5.86 -9.38 -12.23
C ARG A 168 4.44 -9.43 -11.66
N PRO A 169 3.39 -9.16 -12.46
CA PRO A 169 2.03 -9.40 -12.04
C PRO A 169 1.85 -10.90 -11.82
N ARG A 170 1.23 -11.26 -10.70
CA ARG A 170 1.04 -12.65 -10.28
C ARG A 170 -0.42 -12.83 -9.88
N ILE A 171 -1.03 -13.92 -10.34
CA ILE A 171 -2.38 -14.31 -9.94
C ILE A 171 -2.27 -14.93 -8.55
N HIS A 172 -3.00 -14.40 -7.59
CA HIS A 172 -3.10 -14.94 -6.24
C HIS A 172 -4.50 -15.55 -6.05
N VAL A 173 -4.54 -16.84 -5.72
CA VAL A 173 -5.80 -17.55 -5.50
C VAL A 173 -6.18 -17.41 -4.04
N THR A 174 -7.36 -16.85 -3.78
CA THR A 174 -7.87 -16.59 -2.44
C THR A 174 -9.17 -17.36 -2.22
N ASN A 175 -9.46 -17.67 -0.96
CA ASN A 175 -10.69 -18.40 -0.58
C ASN A 175 -11.86 -17.44 -0.25
N ARG A 176 -11.59 -16.14 -0.17
CA ARG A 176 -12.59 -15.14 0.18
C ARG A 176 -13.47 -14.79 -1.03
N PRO A 177 -14.75 -14.45 -0.83
CA PRO A 177 -15.58 -13.96 -1.91
C PRO A 177 -15.05 -12.60 -2.40
N ALA A 178 -15.11 -12.37 -3.71
CA ALA A 178 -14.83 -11.05 -4.27
C ALA A 178 -15.84 -10.02 -3.73
N PRO A 179 -15.41 -8.81 -3.38
CA PRO A 179 -16.34 -7.76 -3.00
C PRO A 179 -17.24 -7.39 -4.18
N VAL A 180 -18.46 -6.95 -3.86
CA VAL A 180 -19.39 -6.45 -4.87
C VAL A 180 -18.96 -5.05 -5.26
N ASN A 181 -18.40 -4.90 -6.46
CA ASN A 181 -18.08 -3.58 -7.02
C ASN A 181 -19.38 -2.84 -7.34
N ASN A 182 -19.76 -1.89 -6.50
CA ASN A 182 -20.92 -1.01 -6.70
C ASN A 182 -20.56 0.28 -7.46
N ASP A 183 -19.30 0.43 -7.88
CA ASP A 183 -18.79 1.67 -8.46
C ASP A 183 -19.41 2.00 -9.83
N PHE A 184 -19.92 0.98 -10.52
CA PHE A 184 -20.64 1.14 -11.77
C PHE A 184 -22.15 0.91 -11.53
N PRO A 185 -23.01 1.87 -11.90
CA PRO A 185 -24.45 1.62 -11.93
C PRO A 185 -24.72 0.43 -12.84
N ASP A 186 -25.58 -0.48 -12.38
CA ASP A 186 -25.99 -1.65 -13.15
C ASP A 186 -26.93 -1.20 -14.26
N TYR A 187 -26.33 -0.75 -15.37
CA TYR A 187 -27.01 -0.23 -16.55
C TYR A 187 -28.07 -1.19 -17.10
N LYS A 188 -27.91 -2.51 -16.90
CA LYS A 188 -28.92 -3.49 -17.32
C LYS A 188 -30.15 -3.44 -16.42
N LYS A 189 -29.96 -3.39 -15.11
CA LYS A 189 -31.08 -3.24 -14.16
C LYS A 189 -31.77 -1.89 -14.35
N GLU A 190 -31.02 -0.81 -14.52
CA GLU A 190 -31.59 0.51 -14.79
C GLU A 190 -32.36 0.53 -16.11
N ALA A 191 -31.77 0.01 -17.19
CA ALA A 191 -32.46 -0.09 -18.48
C ALA A 191 -33.73 -0.94 -18.39
N SER A 192 -33.72 -2.06 -17.67
CA SER A 192 -34.92 -2.90 -17.50
C SER A 192 -36.06 -2.18 -16.77
N LYS A 193 -35.76 -1.31 -15.80
CA LYS A 193 -36.77 -0.49 -15.12
C LYS A 193 -37.41 0.48 -16.11
N ILE A 194 -36.58 1.17 -16.90
CA ILE A 194 -37.05 2.11 -17.93
C ILE A 194 -37.90 1.37 -18.97
N ILE A 195 -37.47 0.20 -19.45
CA ILE A 195 -38.23 -0.59 -20.43
C ILE A 195 -39.60 -1.01 -19.89
N ASN A 196 -39.69 -1.39 -18.62
CA ASN A 196 -40.96 -1.77 -17.99
C ASN A 196 -41.90 -0.58 -17.75
N GLU A 197 -41.36 0.64 -17.65
CA GLU A 197 -42.13 1.88 -17.50
C GLU A 197 -42.64 2.43 -18.84
N LEU A 198 -42.06 1.99 -19.96
CA LEU A 198 -42.48 2.43 -21.29
C LEU A 198 -43.84 1.82 -21.67
N PRO A 199 -44.70 2.57 -22.38
CA PRO A 199 -45.94 2.04 -22.92
C PRO A 199 -45.66 0.91 -23.93
N GLU A 200 -46.57 -0.05 -24.04
CA GLU A 200 -46.42 -1.24 -24.91
C GLU A 200 -46.19 -0.90 -26.39
N ASP A 201 -46.66 0.26 -26.85
CA ASP A 201 -46.49 0.76 -28.22
C ASP A 201 -45.19 1.57 -28.42
N TYR A 202 -44.27 1.56 -27.45
CA TYR A 202 -43.00 2.26 -27.62
C TYR A 202 -42.13 1.52 -28.64
N PRO A 203 -41.69 2.18 -29.72
CA PRO A 203 -40.89 1.54 -30.75
C PRO A 203 -39.51 1.16 -30.19
N THR A 204 -39.36 -0.10 -29.77
CA THR A 204 -38.06 -0.67 -29.47
C THR A 204 -37.32 -0.92 -30.77
N ARG A 205 -36.07 -0.47 -30.87
CA ARG A 205 -35.23 -0.73 -32.05
C ARG A 205 -34.88 -2.23 -32.08
N GLU A 206 -35.74 -3.05 -32.66
CA GLU A 206 -35.51 -4.50 -32.79
C GLU A 206 -34.39 -4.87 -33.78
N GLU A 207 -33.86 -3.89 -34.50
CA GLU A 207 -32.89 -4.16 -35.55
C GLU A 207 -31.60 -3.39 -35.28
N HIS A 208 -30.55 -4.15 -34.99
CA HIS A 208 -29.19 -3.78 -35.38
C HIS A 208 -29.16 -3.63 -36.91
N LYS A 209 -29.69 -2.54 -37.46
CA LYS A 209 -29.24 -2.06 -38.76
C LYS A 209 -27.78 -1.68 -38.55
N CYS A 210 -26.90 -2.64 -38.87
CA CYS A 210 -25.50 -2.39 -39.13
C CYS A 210 -25.45 -1.28 -40.17
N TYR A 211 -25.21 -0.04 -39.74
CA TYR A 211 -24.83 1.02 -40.67
C TYR A 211 -23.40 0.74 -41.10
N TYR A 212 -23.25 -0.23 -42.01
CA TYR A 212 -22.17 -0.41 -42.99
C TYR A 212 -22.53 -1.68 -43.76
N GLU A 213 -23.40 -1.56 -44.76
CA GLU A 213 -23.39 -2.49 -45.89
C GLU A 213 -22.25 -2.03 -46.82
N PRO A 214 -21.13 -2.76 -46.95
CA PRO A 214 -19.97 -2.32 -47.74
C PRO A 214 -20.19 -2.33 -49.26
N HIS A 215 -21.43 -2.48 -49.76
CA HIS A 215 -21.69 -2.74 -51.18
C HIS A 215 -22.29 -1.59 -51.99
N ASN A 216 -22.51 -0.40 -51.41
CA ASN A 216 -22.90 0.78 -52.18
C ASN A 216 -21.94 1.94 -51.93
N ASN A 217 -20.71 1.82 -52.39
CA ASN A 217 -19.82 2.96 -52.57
C ASN A 217 -19.83 3.34 -54.06
N PRO A 218 -20.49 4.43 -54.48
CA PRO A 218 -20.47 4.84 -55.89
C PRO A 218 -19.14 5.47 -56.34
N PHE A 219 -18.08 5.36 -55.53
CA PHE A 219 -16.71 5.80 -55.84
C PHE A 219 -15.67 4.66 -55.73
N MET A 220 -16.08 3.42 -55.97
CA MET A 220 -15.18 2.34 -56.40
C MET A 220 -15.71 1.68 -57.67
#